data_AF-A0A8T4TWV0-F1
#
_entry.id   AF-A0A8T4TWV0-F1
#
_cell.length_a   1.000
_cell.length_b   1.000
_cell.length_c   1.000
_cell.angle_alpha   90.00
_cell.angle_beta   90.00
_cell.angle_gamma   90.00
#
_symmetry.space_group_name_H-M   'P 1'
#
loop_
_entity.id
_entity.type
_entity.pdbx_description
1 polymer ?
#
loop_
_entity_poly.entity_id
_entity_poly.type
_entity_poly.pdbx_seq_one_letter_code
_entity_poly.pdbx_strand_id
1 'polypeptide(L)'
;MDTKNKVIVGLVILIISAVFMNVINGKVTEVVKNRECTDDDGNDYFTKGDTQSRGNVETKLRVDSCHTSTEIIEYYCDSENLVKSEIKDCTNLGAAKCELGKCI
;
A
#
# COMPACT_ATOMS: atom_id res chain seq x y z
N MET A 1 -5.59 57.86 13.80
CA MET A 1 -4.35 57.09 13.55
C MET A 1 -3.43 57.92 12.67
N ASP A 2 -2.29 58.33 13.21
CA ASP A 2 -1.29 59.18 12.55
C ASP A 2 -0.77 58.54 11.25
N THR A 3 -0.44 59.33 10.24
CA THR A 3 0.13 58.88 8.96
C THR A 3 1.39 58.03 9.16
N LYS A 4 2.21 58.33 10.18
CA LYS A 4 3.37 57.52 10.57
C LYS A 4 2.97 56.13 11.05
N ASN A 5 1.88 56.02 11.82
CA ASN A 5 1.37 54.74 12.32
C ASN A 5 0.76 53.90 11.20
N LYS A 6 0.13 54.52 10.18
CA LYS A 6 -0.38 53.82 8.99
C LYS A 6 0.76 53.21 8.16
N VAL A 7 1.87 53.94 8.00
CA VAL A 7 3.06 53.46 7.27
C VAL A 7 3.72 52.30 8.01
N ILE A 8 3.88 52.39 9.33
CA ILE A 8 4.48 51.33 10.14
C ILE A 8 3.63 50.05 10.11
N VAL A 9 2.31 50.16 10.27
CA VAL A 9 1.40 49.00 10.20
C VAL A 9 1.45 48.34 8.81
N GLY A 10 1.50 49.13 7.74
CA GLY A 10 1.62 48.61 6.37
C GLY A 10 2.93 47.84 6.13
N LEU A 11 4.05 48.35 6.63
CA LEU A 11 5.35 47.68 6.52
C LEU A 11 5.39 46.37 7.33
N VAL A 12 4.81 46.35 8.53
CA VAL A 12 4.74 45.15 9.37
C VAL A 12 3.90 44.05 8.70
N ILE A 13 2.77 44.39 8.08
CA ILE A 13 1.91 43.42 7.37
C ILE A 13 2.64 42.83 6.15
N LEU A 14 3.37 43.63 5.38
CA LEU A 14 4.16 43.17 4.24
C LEU A 14 5.30 42.22 4.64
N ILE A 15 5.94 42.49 5.79
CA ILE A 15 7.00 41.61 6.31
C ILE A 15 6.40 40.28 6.76
N ILE A 16 5.27 40.29 7.48
CA ILE A 16 4.62 39.08 7.96
C ILE A 16 4.14 38.20 6.79
N SER A 17 3.57 38.79 5.73
CA SER A 17 3.13 38.02 4.55
C SER A 17 4.31 37.42 3.77
N ALA A 18 5.43 38.15 3.63
CA ALA A 18 6.63 37.65 3.00
C ALA A 18 7.30 36.51 3.79
N VAL A 19 7.27 36.57 5.13
CA VAL A 19 7.73 35.46 5.99
C VAL A 19 6.82 34.24 5.82
N PHE A 20 5.50 34.43 5.78
CA PHE A 20 4.55 33.32 5.60
C PHE A 20 4.73 32.57 4.28
N MET A 21 5.08 33.27 3.19
CA MET A 21 5.36 32.67 1.88
C MET A 21 6.63 31.78 1.88
N ASN A 22 7.59 32.02 2.77
CA ASN A 22 8.80 31.20 2.88
C ASN A 22 8.60 29.92 3.72
N VAL A 23 7.62 29.90 4.62
CA VAL A 23 7.36 28.78 5.55
C VAL A 23 6.74 27.56 4.85
N ILE A 24 6.06 27.74 3.72
CA ILE A 24 5.41 26.66 2.96
C ILE A 24 6.32 25.96 1.93
N ASN A 25 7.60 26.34 1.82
CA ASN A 25 8.57 25.69 0.92
C ASN A 25 9.15 24.38 1.47
N GLY A 26 8.55 23.82 2.53
CA GLY A 26 8.80 22.47 3.00
C GLY A 26 8.42 21.47 1.91
N LYS A 27 9.39 21.14 1.05
CA LYS A 27 9.31 20.11 0.03
C LYS A 27 8.81 18.83 0.70
N VAL A 28 7.55 18.47 0.47
CA VAL A 28 7.03 17.16 0.85
C VAL A 28 7.87 16.15 0.07
N THR A 29 8.81 15.50 0.74
CA THR A 29 9.47 14.31 0.21
C THR A 29 8.38 13.25 0.13
N GLU A 30 7.78 13.11 -1.04
CA GLU A 30 7.02 11.93 -1.40
C GLU A 30 7.97 10.76 -1.17
N VAL A 31 7.70 9.97 -0.13
CA VAL A 31 8.45 8.74 0.12
C VAL A 31 8.12 7.86 -1.08
N VAL A 32 9.01 7.83 -2.08
CA VAL A 32 8.89 6.90 -3.21
C VAL A 32 8.90 5.52 -2.59
N LYS A 33 7.70 4.96 -2.44
CA LYS A 33 7.51 3.67 -1.80
C LYS A 33 7.82 2.65 -2.87
N ASN A 34 9.09 2.28 -2.98
CA ASN A 34 9.48 1.15 -3.82
C ASN A 34 8.91 -0.11 -3.18
N ARG A 35 7.73 -0.50 -3.63
CA ARG A 35 7.05 -1.73 -3.24
C ARG A 35 7.09 -2.64 -4.44
N GLU A 36 7.81 -3.73 -4.28
CA GLU A 36 7.83 -4.82 -5.24
C GLU A 36 6.99 -5.96 -4.67
N CYS A 37 6.20 -6.59 -5.51
CA CYS A 37 5.42 -7.75 -5.18
C CYS A 37 5.68 -8.79 -6.28
N THR A 38 6.01 -10.01 -5.89
CA THR A 38 6.21 -11.13 -6.79
C THR A 38 5.42 -12.32 -6.28
N ASP A 39 4.86 -13.07 -7.21
CA ASP A 39 3.97 -14.20 -6.98
C ASP A 39 4.32 -15.26 -8.01
N ASP A 40 4.52 -16.51 -7.60
CA ASP A 40 5.12 -17.53 -8.46
C ASP A 40 4.09 -18.35 -9.27
N ASP A 41 2.82 -18.36 -8.85
CA ASP A 41 1.68 -18.93 -9.58
C ASP A 41 0.59 -17.91 -9.94
N GLY A 42 0.52 -16.77 -9.23
CA GLY A 42 -0.43 -15.71 -9.50
C GLY A 42 -1.70 -15.88 -8.66
N ASN A 43 -2.85 -15.45 -9.17
CA ASN A 43 -4.13 -15.77 -8.54
C ASN A 43 -4.63 -17.13 -9.10
N ASP A 44 -3.99 -18.22 -8.67
CA ASP A 44 -4.25 -19.61 -9.08
C ASP A 44 -4.50 -20.54 -7.87
N TYR A 45 -5.78 -20.72 -7.55
CA TYR A 45 -6.23 -21.58 -6.46
C TYR A 45 -5.87 -23.07 -6.55
N PHE A 46 -5.37 -23.57 -7.69
CA PHE A 46 -5.07 -24.99 -7.92
C PHE A 46 -3.57 -25.33 -7.85
N THR A 47 -2.73 -24.31 -7.89
CA THR A 47 -1.30 -24.41 -7.59
C THR A 47 -1.10 -23.91 -6.16
N LYS A 48 0.03 -24.29 -5.54
CA LYS A 48 0.38 -23.72 -4.25
C LYS A 48 1.49 -22.71 -4.52
N GLY A 49 1.26 -21.46 -4.14
CA GLY A 49 2.16 -20.36 -4.39
C GLY A 49 2.75 -19.74 -3.13
N ASP A 50 3.79 -18.95 -3.40
CA ASP A 50 4.54 -18.14 -2.45
C ASP A 50 4.54 -16.67 -2.95
N THR A 51 3.72 -15.82 -2.34
CA THR A 51 3.74 -14.38 -2.59
C THR A 51 4.79 -13.68 -1.72
N GLN A 52 5.73 -12.98 -2.36
CA GLN A 52 6.72 -12.15 -1.69
C GLN A 52 6.46 -10.66 -1.94
N SER A 53 6.55 -9.85 -0.88
CA SER A 53 6.58 -8.39 -1.02
C SER A 53 7.81 -7.79 -0.38
N ARG A 54 8.45 -6.87 -1.11
CA ARG A 54 9.63 -6.15 -0.67
C ARG A 54 9.28 -4.67 -0.54
N GLY A 55 9.41 -4.15 0.67
CA GLY A 55 9.38 -2.71 0.93
C GLY A 55 10.77 -2.19 1.31
N ASN A 56 10.84 -0.89 1.60
CA ASN A 56 12.10 -0.21 1.95
C ASN A 56 12.78 -0.74 3.23
N VAL A 57 12.05 -1.43 4.11
CA VAL A 57 12.52 -1.84 5.44
C VAL A 57 12.48 -3.36 5.63
N GLU A 58 11.57 -4.05 4.96
CA GLU A 58 11.26 -5.45 5.23
C GLU A 58 10.84 -6.17 3.95
N THR A 59 11.18 -7.46 3.86
CA THR A 59 10.59 -8.41 2.92
C THR A 59 9.64 -9.34 3.68
N LYS A 60 8.40 -9.48 3.19
CA LYS A 60 7.37 -10.37 3.75
C LYS A 60 7.09 -11.50 2.77
N LEU A 61 7.02 -12.72 3.30
CA LEU A 61 6.59 -13.91 2.57
C LEU A 61 5.19 -14.32 3.05
N ARG A 62 4.34 -14.68 2.10
CA ARG A 62 3.02 -15.29 2.31
C ARG A 62 2.95 -16.53 1.43
N VAL A 63 2.24 -17.53 1.92
CA VAL A 63 2.17 -18.85 1.29
C VAL A 63 0.71 -19.25 1.28
N ASP A 64 0.24 -19.79 0.16
CA ASP A 64 -1.14 -20.24 0.06
C ASP A 64 -1.40 -21.38 1.02
N SER A 65 -2.59 -21.35 1.60
CA SER A 65 -2.90 -22.22 2.73
C SER A 65 -4.38 -22.49 2.82
N CYS A 66 -4.72 -23.65 3.35
CA CYS A 66 -6.12 -23.99 3.60
C CYS A 66 -6.62 -23.28 4.86
N HIS A 67 -7.66 -22.46 4.72
CA HIS A 67 -8.37 -21.88 5.87
C HIS A 67 -9.20 -22.94 6.60
N THR A 68 -9.87 -23.77 5.81
CA THR A 68 -10.68 -24.92 6.24
C THR A 68 -10.43 -26.09 5.29
N SER A 69 -11.13 -27.22 5.49
CA SER A 69 -11.01 -28.36 4.58
C SER A 69 -11.52 -28.07 3.16
N THR A 70 -12.28 -26.99 2.95
CA THR A 70 -12.86 -26.64 1.65
C THR A 70 -12.50 -25.23 1.20
N GLU A 71 -11.90 -24.39 2.05
CA GLU A 71 -11.54 -23.02 1.70
C GLU A 71 -10.03 -22.83 1.64
N ILE A 72 -9.57 -22.17 0.57
CA ILE A 72 -8.20 -21.72 0.37
C ILE A 72 -8.07 -20.24 0.72
N ILE A 73 -6.97 -19.86 1.38
CA ILE A 73 -6.45 -18.50 1.42
C ILE A 73 -5.41 -18.41 0.31
N GLU A 74 -5.77 -17.64 -0.71
CA GLU A 74 -4.88 -17.24 -1.78
C GLU A 74 -4.18 -15.94 -1.39
N TYR A 75 -2.88 -15.85 -1.57
CA TYR A 75 -2.15 -14.60 -1.62
C TYR A 75 -1.71 -14.34 -3.05
N TYR A 76 -1.82 -13.09 -3.50
CA TYR A 76 -1.35 -12.76 -4.84
C TYR A 76 -0.94 -11.29 -4.97
N CYS A 77 -0.20 -10.98 -6.03
CA CYS A 77 0.17 -9.60 -6.37
C CYS A 77 -0.82 -8.98 -7.35
N ASP A 78 -1.37 -7.80 -7.01
CA ASP A 78 -2.23 -7.05 -7.94
C ASP A 78 -1.43 -6.23 -8.98
N SER A 79 -2.14 -5.56 -9.90
CA SER A 79 -1.53 -4.72 -10.92
C SER A 79 -0.80 -3.49 -10.38
N GLU A 80 -0.97 -3.16 -9.10
CA GLU A 80 -0.30 -2.03 -8.42
C GLU A 80 0.90 -2.50 -7.58
N ASN A 81 1.34 -3.76 -7.72
CA ASN A 81 2.39 -4.39 -6.91
C ASN A 81 2.06 -4.40 -5.40
N LEU A 82 0.80 -4.62 -5.05
CA LEU A 82 0.35 -4.80 -3.68
C LEU A 82 -0.07 -6.25 -3.45
N VAL A 83 0.33 -6.80 -2.30
CA VAL A 83 -0.17 -8.10 -1.84
C VAL A 83 -1.65 -7.98 -1.53
N LYS A 84 -2.44 -8.85 -2.14
CA LYS A 84 -3.84 -9.11 -1.84
C LYS A 84 -3.99 -10.49 -1.24
N SER A 85 -5.17 -10.76 -0.70
CA SER A 85 -5.55 -12.08 -0.26
C SER A 85 -7.04 -12.30 -0.46
N GLU A 86 -7.40 -13.51 -0.84
CA GLU A 86 -8.80 -13.93 -0.98
C GLU A 86 -9.04 -15.24 -0.24
N ILE A 87 -10.26 -15.42 0.25
CA ILE A 87 -10.72 -16.71 0.75
C ILE A 87 -11.75 -17.23 -0.25
N LYS A 88 -11.50 -18.43 -0.78
CA LYS A 88 -12.39 -19.05 -1.76
C LYS A 88 -12.71 -20.49 -1.39
N ASP A 89 -13.97 -20.85 -1.56
CA ASP A 89 -14.42 -22.24 -1.42
C ASP A 89 -14.06 -23.02 -2.70
N CYS A 90 -13.19 -24.02 -2.55
CA CYS A 90 -12.74 -24.92 -3.60
C CYS A 90 -13.89 -25.67 -4.27
N THR A 91 -14.98 -25.95 -3.55
CA THR A 91 -16.14 -26.65 -4.11
C THR A 91 -16.86 -25.82 -5.16
N ASN A 92 -16.86 -24.49 -5.01
CA ASN A 92 -17.40 -23.56 -6.00
C ASN A 92 -16.48 -23.43 -7.24
N LEU A 93 -15.22 -23.86 -7.14
CA LEU A 93 -14.26 -23.89 -8.24
C LEU A 93 -14.22 -25.26 -8.95
N GLY A 94 -14.99 -26.24 -8.49
CA GLY A 94 -15.03 -27.59 -9.05
C GLY A 94 -14.01 -28.57 -8.46
N ALA A 95 -13.34 -28.19 -7.37
CA ALA A 95 -12.49 -29.08 -6.58
C ALA A 95 -13.27 -29.71 -5.41
N ALA A 96 -12.81 -30.84 -4.89
CA ALA A 96 -13.46 -31.52 -3.77
C ALA A 96 -13.08 -30.91 -2.41
N LYS A 97 -11.84 -30.44 -2.26
CA LYS A 97 -11.32 -29.92 -0.98
C LYS A 97 -10.11 -29.00 -1.17
N CYS A 98 -9.73 -28.31 -0.11
CA CYS A 98 -8.41 -27.71 0.00
C CYS A 98 -7.46 -28.69 0.69
N GLU A 99 -6.30 -28.93 0.09
CA GLU A 99 -5.24 -29.75 0.67
C GLU A 99 -3.86 -29.19 0.32
N LEU A 100 -2.98 -29.08 1.32
CA LEU A 100 -1.61 -28.58 1.17
C LEU A 100 -1.50 -27.17 0.54
N GLY A 101 -2.51 -26.32 0.73
CA GLY A 101 -2.52 -24.94 0.22
C GLY A 101 -2.92 -24.83 -1.25
N LYS A 102 -3.73 -25.77 -1.75
CA LYS A 102 -4.33 -25.73 -3.08
C LYS A 102 -5.66 -26.48 -3.12
N CYS A 103 -6.51 -26.14 -4.08
CA CYS A 103 -7.76 -26.84 -4.36
C CYS A 103 -7.50 -28.12 -5.18
N ILE A 104 -8.07 -29.26 -4.75
CA ILE A 104 -7.96 -30.57 -5.42
C ILE A 104 -9.28 -31.33 -5.46
#